data_AF-A0A7W0TXM3-F1
#
_entry.id   AF-A0A7W0TXM3-F1
#
_cell.length_a   1.000
_cell.length_b   1.000
_cell.length_c   1.000
_cell.angle_alpha   90.00
_cell.angle_beta   90.00
_cell.angle_gamma   90.00
#
_symmetry.space_group_name_H-M   'P 1'
#
loop_
_entity.id
_entity.type
_entity.pdbx_description
1 polymer ?
#
loop_
_entity_poly.entity_id
_entity_poly.type
_entity_poly.pdbx_seq_one_letter_code
_entity_poly.pdbx_strand_id
1 'polypeptide(L)'
;VGYGVFPESLVGYALRVMPAFANVGAASAAAAIASLDDLPYLDGVIARIVADREALAERLRQIHGVEPEESATNFLLVRLPVADAGPVVAELGRRGVFVRHFGRPDLGLRPYLRVSLGTPEENAIFADELETILGEDAA
;
A
#
# COMPACT_ATOMS: atom_id res chain seq x y z
N VAL A 1 -11.69 8.32 -9.48
CA VAL A 1 -12.93 9.02 -9.08
C VAL A 1 -13.00 9.01 -7.57
N GLY A 2 -13.45 10.09 -6.95
CA GLY A 2 -13.64 10.18 -5.50
C GLY A 2 -14.87 11.02 -5.19
N TYR A 3 -15.45 10.82 -4.01
CA TYR A 3 -16.59 11.59 -3.52
C TYR A 3 -16.38 11.92 -2.04
N GLY A 4 -17.10 12.92 -1.55
CA GLY A 4 -17.17 13.26 -0.14
C GLY A 4 -18.61 13.27 0.34
N VAL A 5 -18.83 12.91 1.59
CA VAL A 5 -20.15 12.93 2.24
C VAL A 5 -20.14 14.04 3.28
N PHE A 6 -21.08 14.97 3.17
CA PHE A 6 -21.15 16.17 4.02
C PHE A 6 -22.58 16.39 4.51
N PRO A 7 -22.77 17.01 5.69
CA PRO A 7 -24.05 17.63 6.05
C PRO A 7 -24.50 18.63 4.98
N GLU A 8 -25.80 18.69 4.70
CA GLU A 8 -26.37 19.58 3.69
C GLU A 8 -25.95 21.05 3.89
N SER A 9 -25.87 21.48 5.15
CA SER A 9 -25.41 22.82 5.53
C SER A 9 -23.99 23.16 5.08
N LEU A 10 -23.13 22.15 4.83
CA LEU A 10 -21.74 22.32 4.40
C LEU A 10 -21.55 22.16 2.89
N VAL A 11 -22.49 21.53 2.17
CA VAL A 11 -22.36 21.26 0.73
C VAL A 11 -22.18 22.54 -0.07
N GLY A 12 -22.97 23.58 0.23
CA GLY A 12 -22.87 24.87 -0.45
C GLY A 12 -21.50 25.55 -0.27
N TYR A 13 -20.83 25.32 0.86
CA TYR A 13 -19.47 25.83 1.10
C TYR A 13 -18.43 25.01 0.34
N ALA A 14 -18.55 23.68 0.36
CA ALA A 14 -17.64 22.77 -0.35
C ALA A 14 -17.67 23.02 -1.88
N LEU A 15 -18.84 23.25 -2.46
CA LEU A 15 -18.98 23.51 -3.89
C LEU A 15 -18.39 24.86 -4.32
N ARG A 16 -18.34 25.87 -3.44
CA ARG A 16 -17.75 27.18 -3.76
C ARG A 16 -16.24 27.14 -3.94
N VAL A 17 -15.56 26.24 -3.24
CA VAL A 17 -14.10 26.06 -3.33
C VAL A 17 -13.71 25.01 -4.38
N MET A 18 -14.69 24.24 -4.88
CA MET A 18 -14.45 23.22 -5.90
C MET A 18 -14.26 23.88 -7.28
N PRO A 19 -13.25 23.47 -8.08
CA PRO A 19 -13.02 24.06 -9.39
C PRO A 19 -14.21 23.82 -10.34
N ALA A 20 -14.63 24.87 -11.07
CA ALA A 20 -15.84 24.86 -11.91
C ALA A 20 -15.83 23.87 -13.09
N PHE A 21 -14.64 23.45 -13.56
CA PHE A 21 -14.48 22.56 -14.73
C PHE A 21 -13.61 21.33 -14.46
N ALA A 22 -13.23 21.09 -13.21
CA ALA A 22 -12.69 19.79 -12.85
C ALA A 22 -13.87 18.86 -12.57
N ASN A 23 -13.67 17.54 -12.62
CA ASN A 23 -13.82 16.66 -11.46
C ASN A 23 -13.76 15.20 -11.91
N VAL A 24 -14.49 14.81 -12.96
CA VAL A 24 -14.53 13.43 -13.47
C VAL A 24 -14.88 13.40 -14.96
N GLY A 25 -14.03 12.82 -15.80
CA GLY A 25 -14.33 12.63 -17.23
C GLY A 25 -15.41 11.57 -17.47
N ALA A 26 -16.11 11.64 -18.61
CA ALA A 26 -17.24 10.75 -18.92
C ALA A 26 -16.90 9.26 -18.78
N ALA A 27 -15.75 8.82 -19.30
CA ALA A 27 -15.29 7.43 -19.17
C ALA A 27 -15.02 7.03 -17.72
N SER A 28 -14.39 7.92 -16.93
CA SER A 28 -14.14 7.68 -15.50
C SER A 28 -15.44 7.60 -14.70
N ALA A 29 -16.44 8.41 -15.04
CA ALA A 29 -17.76 8.37 -14.41
C ALA A 29 -18.48 7.04 -14.73
N ALA A 30 -18.48 6.62 -16.00
CA ALA A 30 -19.06 5.36 -16.41
C ALA A 30 -18.42 4.16 -15.70
N ALA A 31 -17.08 4.12 -15.62
CA ALA A 31 -16.35 3.07 -14.90
C ALA A 31 -16.67 3.07 -13.39
N ALA A 32 -16.76 4.25 -12.77
CA ALA A 32 -17.09 4.37 -11.35
C ALA A 32 -18.50 3.87 -11.04
N ILE A 33 -19.50 4.22 -11.87
CA ILE A 33 -20.88 3.73 -11.72
C ILE A 33 -20.90 2.20 -11.85
N ALA A 34 -20.29 1.64 -12.91
CA ALA A 34 -20.23 0.20 -13.10
C ALA A 34 -19.53 -0.54 -11.93
N SER A 35 -18.49 0.06 -11.36
CA SER A 35 -17.79 -0.51 -10.20
C SER A 35 -18.63 -0.45 -8.91
N LEU A 36 -19.52 0.52 -8.76
CA LEU A 36 -20.43 0.63 -7.61
C LEU A 36 -21.60 -0.36 -7.71
N ASP A 37 -22.01 -0.71 -8.92
CA ASP A 37 -23.08 -1.68 -9.15
C ASP A 37 -22.63 -3.14 -8.93
N ASP A 38 -21.33 -3.43 -9.01
CA ASP A 38 -20.76 -4.78 -8.85
C ASP A 38 -20.16 -5.01 -7.44
N LEU A 39 -21.03 -4.96 -6.43
CA LEU A 39 -20.65 -5.23 -5.03
C LEU A 39 -20.08 -6.65 -4.82
N PRO A 40 -20.61 -7.73 -5.44
CA PRO A 40 -20.05 -9.06 -5.25
C PRO A 40 -18.59 -9.18 -5.72
N TYR A 41 -18.23 -8.53 -6.83
CA TYR A 41 -16.84 -8.47 -7.26
C TYR A 41 -15.96 -7.71 -6.27
N LEU A 42 -16.43 -6.56 -5.77
CA LEU A 42 -15.72 -5.78 -4.76
C LEU A 42 -15.45 -6.59 -3.49
N ASP A 43 -16.45 -7.28 -2.96
CA ASP A 43 -16.31 -8.13 -1.77
C ASP A 43 -15.29 -9.25 -1.99
N GLY A 44 -15.28 -9.87 -3.18
CA GLY A 44 -14.28 -10.86 -3.56
C GLY A 44 -12.86 -10.29 -3.62
N VAL A 45 -12.69 -9.08 -4.16
CA VAL A 45 -11.39 -8.39 -4.19
C VAL A 45 -10.92 -8.05 -2.78
N ILE A 46 -11.80 -7.55 -1.91
CA ILE A 46 -11.47 -7.26 -0.51
C ILE A 46 -11.02 -8.52 0.21
N ALA A 47 -11.78 -9.62 0.09
CA ALA A 47 -11.43 -10.89 0.72
C ALA A 47 -10.05 -11.39 0.27
N ARG A 48 -9.74 -11.30 -1.03
CA ARG A 48 -8.42 -11.64 -1.57
C ARG A 48 -7.31 -10.76 -1.00
N ILE A 49 -7.48 -9.44 -1.00
CA ILE A 49 -6.47 -8.51 -0.45
C ILE A 49 -6.21 -8.80 1.03
N VAL A 50 -7.26 -9.11 1.81
CA VAL A 50 -7.11 -9.46 3.23
C VAL A 50 -6.31 -10.75 3.39
N ALA A 51 -6.66 -11.81 2.64
CA ALA A 51 -5.94 -13.08 2.69
C ALA A 51 -4.46 -12.94 2.28
N ASP A 52 -4.20 -12.24 1.17
CA ASP A 52 -2.83 -12.00 0.68
C ASP A 52 -2.01 -11.15 1.67
N ARG A 53 -2.65 -10.17 2.30
CA ARG A 53 -2.02 -9.34 3.35
C ARG A 53 -1.63 -10.14 4.57
N GLU A 54 -2.51 -11.03 5.04
CA GLU A 54 -2.23 -11.91 6.18
C GLU A 54 -1.12 -12.91 5.85
N ALA A 55 -1.16 -13.54 4.67
CA ALA A 55 -0.14 -14.47 4.21
C ALA A 55 1.24 -13.80 4.08
N LEU A 56 1.30 -12.61 3.47
CA LEU A 56 2.54 -11.86 3.34
C LEU A 56 3.07 -11.41 4.71
N ALA A 57 2.20 -10.88 5.58
CA ALA A 57 2.62 -10.49 6.93
C ALA A 57 3.21 -11.68 7.70
N GLU A 58 2.60 -12.87 7.60
CA GLU A 58 3.12 -14.05 8.26
C GLU A 58 4.48 -14.49 7.69
N ARG A 59 4.64 -14.49 6.37
CA ARG A 59 5.93 -14.79 5.72
C ARG A 59 7.02 -13.82 6.18
N LEU A 60 6.71 -12.52 6.25
CA LEU A 60 7.67 -11.50 6.67
C LEU A 60 8.10 -11.65 8.13
N ARG A 61 7.22 -12.07 9.04
CA ARG A 61 7.57 -12.33 10.45
C ARG A 61 8.59 -13.46 10.62
N GLN A 62 8.71 -14.35 9.63
CA GLN A 62 9.71 -15.43 9.66
C GLN A 62 11.13 -14.90 9.34
N ILE A 63 11.26 -13.72 8.74
CA ILE A 63 12.55 -13.09 8.47
C ILE A 63 13.05 -12.41 9.75
N HIS A 64 14.26 -12.74 10.17
CA HIS A 64 14.80 -12.27 11.44
C HIS A 64 14.82 -10.73 11.53
N GLY A 65 14.14 -10.19 12.55
CA GLY A 65 14.11 -8.76 12.85
C GLY A 65 13.19 -7.92 11.96
N VAL A 66 12.44 -8.54 11.04
CA VAL A 66 11.41 -7.88 10.25
C VAL A 66 10.08 -7.89 11.00
N GLU A 67 9.48 -6.71 11.19
CA GLU A 67 8.24 -6.54 11.94
C GLU A 67 7.18 -5.86 11.04
N PRO A 68 6.26 -6.62 10.43
CA PRO A 68 5.11 -6.04 9.73
C PRO A 68 4.03 -5.57 10.73
N GLU A 69 3.56 -4.34 10.55
CA GLU A 69 2.51 -3.73 11.36
C GLU A 69 1.12 -4.28 11.01
N GLU A 70 0.20 -4.21 11.97
CA GLU A 70 -1.22 -4.47 11.71
C GLU A 70 -1.76 -3.48 10.69
N SER A 71 -2.50 -3.98 9.69
CA SER A 71 -3.02 -3.16 8.60
C SER A 71 -4.45 -3.53 8.25
N ALA A 72 -5.25 -2.48 8.02
CA ALA A 72 -6.59 -2.56 7.45
C ALA A 72 -6.64 -2.03 6.01
N THR A 73 -5.49 -1.88 5.35
CA THR A 73 -5.35 -1.28 4.01
C THR A 73 -4.91 -2.31 2.97
N ASN A 74 -4.69 -1.88 1.72
CA ASN A 74 -4.09 -2.66 0.65
C ASN A 74 -2.55 -2.58 0.62
N PHE A 75 -1.92 -2.27 1.76
CA PHE A 75 -0.48 -2.28 1.92
C PHE A 75 -0.09 -2.70 3.35
N LEU A 76 1.16 -3.10 3.54
CA LEU A 76 1.78 -3.28 4.85
C LEU A 76 2.81 -2.18 5.09
N LEU A 77 2.87 -1.69 6.32
CA LEU A 77 4.01 -0.94 6.82
C LEU A 77 4.92 -1.96 7.52
N VAL A 78 6.19 -2.03 7.10
CA VAL A 78 7.11 -3.07 7.54
C VAL A 78 8.35 -2.41 8.10
N ARG A 79 8.64 -2.68 9.36
CA ARG A 79 9.89 -2.27 10.01
C ARG A 79 10.97 -3.29 9.69
N LEU A 80 12.13 -2.79 9.30
CA LEU A 80 13.32 -3.60 9.06
C LEU A 80 14.30 -3.48 10.24
N PRO A 81 15.18 -4.47 10.45
CA PRO A 81 16.19 -4.46 11.51
C PRO A 81 17.42 -3.58 11.16
N VAL A 82 17.19 -2.44 10.53
CA VAL A 82 18.23 -1.50 10.09
C VAL A 82 17.92 -0.08 10.56
N ALA A 83 18.92 0.79 10.62
CA ALA A 83 18.71 2.20 11.00
C ALA A 83 17.92 3.00 9.95
N ASP A 84 18.09 2.63 8.68
CA ASP A 84 17.47 3.28 7.52
C ASP A 84 17.14 2.21 6.45
N ALA A 85 15.88 2.16 6.01
CA ALA A 85 15.40 1.25 4.98
C ALA A 85 15.68 1.75 3.56
N GLY A 86 16.13 3.00 3.38
CA GLY A 86 16.45 3.59 2.08
C GLY A 86 17.39 2.74 1.21
N PRO A 87 18.55 2.26 1.72
CA PRO A 87 19.45 1.38 0.97
C PRO A 87 18.79 0.07 0.54
N VAL A 88 18.02 -0.57 1.44
CA VAL A 88 17.28 -1.81 1.15
C VAL A 88 16.27 -1.59 0.03
N VAL A 89 15.51 -0.48 0.07
CA VAL A 89 14.55 -0.14 -0.99
C VAL A 89 15.24 0.13 -2.33
N ALA A 90 16.42 0.74 -2.33
CA ALA A 90 17.20 0.95 -3.54
C ALA A 90 17.71 -0.38 -4.15
N GLU A 91 18.10 -1.33 -3.31
CA GLU A 91 18.48 -2.69 -3.72
C GLU A 91 17.29 -3.49 -4.27
N LEU A 92 16.15 -3.49 -3.57
CA LEU A 92 14.89 -4.07 -4.06
C LEU A 92 14.53 -3.51 -5.45
N GLY A 93 14.67 -2.19 -5.63
CA GLY A 93 14.43 -1.55 -6.93
C GLY A 93 15.36 -2.04 -8.05
N ARG A 94 16.64 -2.34 -7.73
CA ARG A 94 17.59 -2.95 -8.69
C ARG A 94 17.23 -4.39 -9.04
N ARG A 95 16.58 -5.10 -8.13
CA ARG A 95 16.03 -6.46 -8.32
C ARG A 95 14.62 -6.46 -8.95
N GLY A 96 14.11 -5.28 -9.36
CA GLY A 96 12.81 -5.15 -10.03
C GLY A 96 11.60 -5.04 -9.09
N VAL A 97 11.83 -4.93 -7.78
CA VAL A 97 10.78 -4.84 -6.76
C VAL A 97 10.61 -3.39 -6.30
N PHE A 98 9.50 -2.76 -6.67
CA PHE A 98 9.24 -1.36 -6.37
C PHE A 98 8.37 -1.20 -5.11
N VAL A 99 9.00 -0.80 -3.99
CA VAL A 99 8.33 -0.45 -2.73
C VAL A 99 8.62 1.00 -2.34
N ARG A 100 7.87 1.52 -1.36
CA ARG A 100 7.99 2.93 -0.96
C ARG A 100 8.71 3.06 0.38
N HIS A 101 9.72 3.93 0.43
CA HIS A 101 10.31 4.42 1.67
C HIS A 101 9.99 5.90 1.85
N PHE A 102 9.64 6.31 3.08
CA PHE A 102 9.30 7.72 3.36
C PHE A 102 10.48 8.52 3.91
N GLY A 103 11.48 7.88 4.53
CA GLY A 103 12.67 8.56 5.05
C GLY A 103 12.36 9.72 5.99
N ARG A 104 11.28 9.62 6.80
CA ARG A 104 10.82 10.68 7.70
C ARG A 104 11.36 10.47 9.11
N PRO A 105 12.54 11.04 9.47
CA PRO A 105 13.13 10.87 10.80
C PRO A 105 12.26 11.50 11.89
N ASP A 106 11.54 12.58 11.57
CA ASP A 106 10.60 13.27 12.45
C ASP A 106 9.43 12.38 12.91
N LEU A 107 9.07 11.39 12.09
CA LEU A 107 7.98 10.45 12.35
C LEU A 107 8.48 9.06 12.77
N GLY A 108 9.79 8.88 12.96
CA GLY A 108 10.37 7.57 13.30
C GLY A 108 10.29 6.54 12.17
N LEU A 109 10.05 6.95 10.92
CA LEU A 109 9.80 6.05 9.78
C LEU A 109 11.07 5.63 9.01
N ARG A 110 12.26 5.97 9.51
CA ARG A 110 13.54 5.57 8.88
C ARG A 110 13.72 4.06 8.70
N PRO A 111 13.41 3.19 9.68
CA PRO A 111 13.54 1.76 9.48
C PRO A 111 12.36 1.14 8.71
N TYR A 112 11.39 1.93 8.25
CA TYR A 112 10.15 1.39 7.68
C TYR A 112 10.08 1.52 6.16
N LEU A 113 9.54 0.49 5.51
CA LEU A 113 9.05 0.56 4.13
C LEU A 113 7.55 0.28 4.08
N ARG A 114 6.90 0.75 3.01
CA ARG A 114 5.50 0.49 2.72
C ARG A 114 5.39 -0.33 1.43
N VAL A 115 4.93 -1.56 1.57
CA VAL A 115 4.72 -2.51 0.46
C VAL A 115 3.24 -2.62 0.15
N SER A 116 2.85 -2.31 -1.09
CA SER A 116 1.48 -2.55 -1.57
C SER A 116 1.30 -4.04 -1.84
N LEU A 117 0.10 -4.57 -1.60
CA LEU A 117 -0.19 -5.96 -1.95
C LEU A 117 -0.36 -6.07 -3.47
N GLY A 118 0.49 -6.89 -4.08
CA GLY A 118 0.42 -7.31 -5.48
C GLY A 118 -0.28 -8.66 -5.62
N THR A 119 0.03 -9.37 -6.71
CA THR A 119 -0.36 -10.78 -6.85
C THR A 119 0.38 -11.66 -5.84
N PRO A 120 -0.09 -12.89 -5.55
CA PRO A 120 0.62 -13.81 -4.67
C PRO A 120 2.08 -14.05 -5.10
N GLU A 121 2.34 -14.10 -6.41
CA GLU A 121 3.67 -14.27 -6.97
C GLU A 121 4.55 -13.03 -6.73
N GLU A 122 4.01 -11.82 -6.95
CA GLU A 122 4.73 -10.57 -6.67
C GLU A 122 5.06 -10.43 -5.17
N ASN A 123 4.11 -10.80 -4.31
CA ASN A 123 4.28 -10.77 -2.86
C ASN A 123 5.36 -11.77 -2.40
N ALA A 124 5.41 -12.97 -3.00
CA ALA A 124 6.44 -13.97 -2.73
C ALA A 124 7.82 -13.50 -3.18
N ILE A 125 7.94 -12.97 -4.41
CA ILE A 125 9.18 -12.39 -4.94
C ILE A 125 9.69 -11.30 -3.99
N PHE A 126 8.82 -10.38 -3.55
CA PHE A 126 9.22 -9.34 -2.60
C PHE A 126 9.78 -9.93 -1.29
N ALA A 127 9.11 -10.93 -0.70
CA ALA A 127 9.55 -11.53 0.55
C ALA A 127 10.92 -12.24 0.41
N ASP A 128 11.12 -12.98 -0.68
CA ASP A 128 12.35 -13.72 -0.92
C ASP A 128 13.54 -12.80 -1.23
N GLU A 129 13.31 -11.72 -2.01
CA GLU A 129 14.34 -10.71 -2.27
C GLU A 129 14.68 -9.93 -1.00
N LEU A 130 13.69 -9.61 -0.16
CA LEU A 130 13.94 -8.94 1.12
C LEU A 130 14.77 -9.83 2.06
N GLU A 131 14.44 -11.12 2.17
CA GLU A 131 15.19 -12.09 2.95
C GLU A 131 16.65 -12.20 2.47
N THR A 132 16.85 -12.23 1.15
CA THR A 132 18.18 -12.28 0.54
C THR A 132 19.02 -11.05 0.91
N ILE A 133 18.47 -9.85 0.76
CA ILE A 133 19.20 -8.59 1.04
C ILE A 133 19.59 -8.50 2.52
N LEU A 134 18.67 -8.85 3.43
CA LEU A 134 18.96 -8.80 4.86
C LEU A 134 19.93 -9.91 5.30
N GLY A 135 19.97 -11.03 4.58
CA GLY A 135 20.95 -12.10 4.79
C GLY A 135 22.36 -11.76 4.31
N GLU A 136 22.49 -11.00 3.22
CA GLU A 136 23.78 -10.52 2.69
C GLU A 136 24.48 -9.53 3.64
N ASP A 137 23.72 -8.67 4.35
CA ASP A 137 24.25 -7.69 5.31
C ASP A 137 24.69 -8.33 6.65
N ALA A 138 24.31 -9.57 6.92
CA ALA A 138 24.66 -10.30 8.15
C ALA A 138 25.95 -11.13 8.05
N ALA A 139 26.58 -11.21 6.87
CA ALA A 139 27.81 -11.95 6.58
C ALA A 139 29.04 -11.05 6.50
#